data_AF-A0A7K3HHV9-F1
#
_entry.id   AF-A0A7K3HHV9-F1
#
_cell.length_a   1.000
_cell.length_b   1.000
_cell.length_c   1.000
_cell.angle_alpha   90.00
_cell.angle_beta   90.00
_cell.angle_gamma   90.00
#
_symmetry.space_group_name_H-M   'P 1'
#
loop_
_entity.id
_entity.type
_entity.pdbx_description
1 polymer ?
#
loop_
_entity_poly.entity_id
_entity_poly.type
_entity_poly.pdbx_seq_one_letter_code
_entity_poly.pdbx_strand_id
1 'polypeptide(L)' 'MTTPPGWYPDPGHTGGGPALERWWDGSGWTDHTRQAQAAA' A
#
# COMPACT_ATOMS: atom_id res chain seq x y z
N MET A 1 -14.42 -6.63 -11.48
CA MET A 1 -13.45 -5.51 -11.57
C MET A 1 -12.21 -5.98 -10.84
N THR A 2 -11.08 -6.18 -11.52
CA THR A 2 -9.84 -6.65 -10.89
C THR A 2 -8.94 -5.45 -10.64
N THR A 3 -8.53 -5.23 -9.39
CA THR A 3 -7.51 -4.21 -9.07
C THR A 3 -6.19 -4.69 -9.69
N PRO A 4 -5.54 -3.90 -10.55
CA PRO A 4 -4.28 -4.31 -11.16
C PRO A 4 -3.18 -4.44 -10.09
N PRO A 5 -2.14 -5.26 -10.32
CA PRO A 5 -1.00 -5.33 -9.42
C PRO A 5 -0.33 -3.97 -9.29
N GLY A 6 -0.01 -3.55 -8.06
CA GLY A 6 0.49 -2.22 -7.79
C GLY A 6 0.66 -1.90 -6.31
N TRP A 7 1.21 -0.72 -6.03
CA TRP A 7 1.26 -0.16 -4.68
C TRP A 7 -0.02 0.61 -4.39
N TYR A 8 -0.62 0.31 -3.25
CA TYR A 8 -1.87 0.91 -2.81
C TYR A 8 -1.79 1.27 -1.33
N PRO A 9 -2.59 2.24 -0.85
CA PRO A 9 -2.63 2.60 0.55
C PRO A 9 -2.93 1.38 1.42
N ASP A 10 -2.15 1.18 2.48
CA ASP A 10 -2.39 0.11 3.43
C ASP A 10 -3.74 0.37 4.17
N PRO A 11 -4.75 -0.50 4.02
CA PRO A 11 -6.01 -0.35 4.76
C PRO A 11 -5.85 -0.49 6.28
N GLY A 12 -4.74 -1.08 6.77
CA GLY A 12 -4.40 -1.17 8.18
C GLY A 12 -3.70 0.07 8.75
N HIS A 13 -3.35 1.06 7.90
CA HIS A 13 -2.69 2.28 8.36
C HIS A 13 -3.71 3.25 8.95
N THR A 14 -3.85 3.23 10.28
CA THR A 14 -4.71 4.18 11.03
C THR A 14 -3.90 5.15 11.90
N GLY A 15 -2.56 5.09 11.85
CA GLY A 15 -1.67 5.90 12.69
C GLY A 15 -1.28 7.23 12.04
N GLY A 16 -0.91 8.23 12.85
CA GLY A 16 -0.40 9.53 12.39
C GLY A 16 1.03 9.50 11.81
N GLY A 17 1.57 8.32 11.52
CA GLY A 17 2.86 8.14 10.85
C GLY A 17 2.75 8.30 9.32
N PRO A 18 3.89 8.26 8.59
CA PRO A 18 3.89 8.35 7.14
C PRO A 18 3.03 7.22 6.55
N ALA A 19 2.15 7.56 5.61
CA ALA A 19 1.25 6.60 4.99
C ALA A 19 2.05 5.41 4.43
N LEU A 20 1.68 4.19 4.84
CA LEU A 20 2.25 2.98 4.28
C LEU A 20 1.47 2.57 3.04
N GLU A 21 2.19 2.18 2.00
CA GLU A 21 1.61 1.51 0.84
C GLU A 21 1.96 0.02 0.91
N ARG A 22 0.99 -0.84 0.63
CA ARG A 22 1.18 -2.29 0.51
C ARG A 22 1.09 -2.69 -0.96
N TRP A 23 1.82 -3.72 -1.36
CA TRP A 23 1.76 -4.25 -2.71
C TRP A 23 0.57 -5.21 -2.86
N TRP A 24 -0.24 -4.95 -3.88
CA TRP A 24 -1.31 -5.83 -4.36
C TRP A 24 -0.80 -6.61 -5.57
N ASP A 25 -0.97 -7.94 -5.60
CA ASP A 25 -0.51 -8.79 -6.72
C ASP A 25 -1.54 -8.97 -7.85
N GLY A 26 -2.76 -8.45 -7.68
CA GLY A 26 -3.89 -8.70 -8.57
C GLY A 26 -4.95 -9.60 -7.93
N SER A 27 -4.53 -10.47 -6.99
CA SER A 27 -5.42 -11.39 -6.28
C SER A 27 -5.48 -11.11 -4.78
N GLY A 28 -4.41 -10.58 -4.18
CA GLY A 28 -4.31 -10.33 -2.76
C GLY A 28 -3.31 -9.24 -2.38
N TRP A 29 -3.32 -8.89 -1.08
CA TRP A 29 -2.30 -8.07 -0.47
C TRP A 29 -1.10 -8.94 -0.10
N THR A 30 0.10 -8.50 -0.42
CA THR A 30 1.35 -9.19 -0.06
C THR A 30 2.00 -8.57 1.17
N ASP A 31 3.05 -9.20 1.71
CA ASP A 31 3.83 -8.68 2.84
C ASP A 31 4.72 -7.48 2.47
N HIS A 32 4.90 -7.19 1.18
CA HIS A 32 5.68 -6.04 0.75
C HIS A 32 4.96 -4.73 1.12
N THR A 33 5.56 -3.99 2.05
CA THR A 33 5.15 -2.63 2.41
C THR A 33 6.26 -1.65 2.10
N ARG A 34 5.91 -0.47 1.60
CA ARG A 34 6.82 0.67 1.44
C ARG A 34 6.25 1.89 2.16
N GLN A 35 7.12 2.79 2.58
CA GLN A 35 6.67 4.12 2.97
C GLN A 35 6.24 4.86 1.70
N ALA A 36 5.05 5.46 1.72
CA ALA A 36 4.67 6.40 0.67
C ALA A 36 5.73 7.50 0.68
N GLN A 37 6.42 7.66 -0.44
CA GLN A 37 7.39 8.72 -0.57
C GLN A 37 6.62 10.04 -0.41
N ALA A 38 6.73 10.66 0.75
CA ALA A 38 6.28 12.03 0.94
C ALA A 38 7.06 12.84 -0.11
N ALA A 39 6.36 13.34 -1.12
CA ALA A 39 6.91 14.34 -2.00
C ALA A 39 7.35 15.49 -1.07
N ALA A 40 8.66 15.69 -0.95
CA ALA A 40 9.26 16.73 -0.12
C ALA A 40 8.90 18.12 -0.64
#